data_AF-A0A7C7NVZ3-F1
#
_entry.id   AF-A0A7C7NVZ3-F1
#
_cell.length_a   1.000
_cell.length_b   1.000
_cell.length_c   1.000
_cell.angle_alpha   90.00
_cell.angle_beta   90.00
_cell.angle_gamma   90.00
#
_symmetry.space_group_name_H-M   'P 1'
#
loop_
_entity.id
_entity.type
_entity.pdbx_description
1 polymer ?
#
loop_
_entity_poly.entity_id
_entity_poly.type
_entity_poly.pdbx_seq_one_letter_code
_entity_poly.pdbx_strand_id
1 'polypeptide(L)'
;MINLIIDAAKDKIFFKIIADDKSYTSEYINSRENFDKFVVLLFKFLEKNRINIKEINNIFINQGPGKFSGIRASLAAAKGLSVSNQLNLYGFNSNQVNDQNYNEIIDLFNKGLLRKNLIKPQYSS
;
A
#
# COMPACT_ATOMS: atom_id res chain seq x y z
N MET A 1 -1.65 -9.86 -13.24
CA MET A 1 -0.79 -8.72 -12.80
C MET A 1 -0.68 -8.74 -11.28
N ILE A 2 0.49 -8.47 -10.68
CA ILE A 2 0.63 -8.48 -9.21
C ILE A 2 0.62 -7.05 -8.67
N ASN A 3 -0.35 -6.77 -7.80
CA ASN A 3 -0.60 -5.47 -7.21
C ASN A 3 -0.34 -5.51 -5.71
N LEU A 4 0.57 -4.67 -5.22
CA LEU A 4 0.82 -4.46 -3.80
C LEU A 4 0.02 -3.25 -3.31
N ILE A 5 -0.76 -3.44 -2.26
CA ILE A 5 -1.53 -2.39 -1.61
C ILE A 5 -0.97 -2.20 -0.21
N ILE A 6 -0.69 -0.94 0.12
CA ILE A 6 -0.19 -0.52 1.42
C ILE A 6 -1.16 0.52 1.98
N ASP A 7 -1.71 0.25 3.15
CA ASP A 7 -2.60 1.18 3.85
C ASP A 7 -2.22 1.28 5.32
N ALA A 8 -1.76 2.45 5.74
CA ALA A 8 -1.41 2.75 7.12
C ALA A 8 -2.10 4.03 7.61
N ALA A 9 -3.22 4.42 6.99
CA ALA A 9 -3.90 5.68 7.30
C ALA A 9 -4.71 5.64 8.60
N LYS A 10 -5.18 4.46 9.02
CA LYS A 10 -6.03 4.26 10.21
C LYS A 10 -5.26 3.54 11.34
N ASP A 11 -5.96 2.78 12.19
CA ASP A 11 -5.38 2.13 13.37
C ASP A 11 -4.53 0.88 13.09
N LYS A 12 -4.53 0.41 11.84
CA LYS A 12 -3.72 -0.73 11.40
C LYS A 12 -2.87 -0.36 10.19
N ILE A 13 -1.79 -1.10 10.03
CA ILE A 13 -0.97 -1.18 8.82
C ILE A 13 -1.41 -2.45 8.09
N PHE A 14 -1.90 -2.29 6.86
CA PHE A 14 -2.26 -3.37 5.97
C PHE A 14 -1.23 -3.50 4.85
N PHE A 15 -0.80 -4.74 4.63
CA PHE A 15 -0.15 -5.14 3.39
C PHE A 15 -1.05 -6.14 2.70
N LYS A 16 -1.41 -5.86 1.45
CA LYS A 16 -2.25 -6.74 0.66
C LYS A 16 -1.65 -6.96 -0.72
N ILE A 17 -1.70 -8.19 -1.18
CA ILE A 17 -1.41 -8.52 -2.58
C ILE A 17 -2.73 -8.89 -3.24
N ILE A 18 -2.96 -8.36 -4.43
CA ILE A 18 -4.03 -8.78 -5.32
C ILE A 18 -3.40 -9.16 -6.66
N ALA A 19 -3.58 -10.41 -7.04
CA ALA A 19 -3.24 -10.95 -8.34
C ALA A 19 -4.44 -11.70 -8.93
N ASP A 20 -4.35 -12.12 -10.19
CA ASP A 20 -5.48 -12.58 -11.00
C ASP A 20 -6.30 -13.71 -10.33
N ASP A 21 -5.64 -14.62 -9.61
CA ASP A 21 -6.24 -15.80 -8.97
C ASP A 21 -6.07 -15.83 -7.44
N LYS A 22 -5.35 -14.87 -6.85
CA LYS A 22 -4.91 -14.94 -5.46
C LYS A 22 -4.85 -13.59 -4.78
N SER A 23 -5.21 -13.60 -3.49
CA SER A 23 -5.01 -12.45 -2.62
C SER A 23 -4.42 -12.86 -1.28
N TYR A 24 -3.53 -12.02 -0.76
CA TYR A 24 -2.88 -12.22 0.54
C TYR A 24 -3.02 -10.96 1.36
N THR A 25 -3.18 -11.08 2.68
CA THR A 25 -3.29 -9.91 3.56
C THR A 25 -2.56 -10.18 4.87
N SER A 26 -1.81 -9.19 5.33
CA SER A 26 -1.27 -9.10 6.69
C SER A 26 -1.70 -7.79 7.32
N GLU A 27 -1.97 -7.81 8.61
CA GLU A 27 -2.30 -6.63 9.39
C GLU A 27 -1.40 -6.51 10.63
N TYR A 28 -1.05 -5.27 10.97
CA TYR A 28 -0.27 -4.93 12.15
C TYR A 28 -0.87 -3.69 12.81
N ILE A 29 -0.68 -3.52 14.12
CA ILE A 29 -1.12 -2.30 14.83
C ILE A 29 -0.33 -1.11 14.29
N ASN A 30 -1.01 0.03 14.07
CA ASN A 30 -0.36 1.29 13.75
C ASN A 30 0.31 1.86 15.01
N SER A 31 1.59 1.52 15.19
CA SER A 31 2.41 1.92 16.34
C SER A 31 3.80 2.34 15.90
N ARG A 32 4.48 3.12 16.74
CA ARG A 32 5.88 3.54 16.52
C ARG A 32 6.79 2.33 16.25
N GLU A 33 6.67 1.29 17.06
CA GLU A 33 7.47 0.08 16.94
C GLU A 33 7.33 -0.58 15.55
N ASN A 34 6.09 -0.67 15.03
CA ASN A 34 5.84 -1.25 13.72
C ASN A 34 6.29 -0.33 12.57
N PHE A 35 6.37 0.99 12.78
CA PHE A 35 6.97 1.90 11.82
C PHE A 35 8.49 1.75 11.73
N ASP A 36 9.17 1.59 12.88
CA ASP A 36 10.61 1.32 12.89
C ASP A 36 10.94 0.00 12.15
N LYS A 37 10.00 -0.95 12.17
CA LYS A 37 10.10 -2.25 11.50
C LYS A 37 9.35 -2.31 10.16
N PHE A 38 8.84 -1.20 9.63
CA PHE A 38 7.85 -1.22 8.53
C PHE A 38 8.31 -2.02 7.31
N VAL A 39 9.51 -1.74 6.82
CA VAL A 39 10.10 -2.42 5.66
C VAL A 39 10.35 -3.90 5.97
N VAL A 40 10.83 -4.22 7.17
CA VAL A 40 11.03 -5.61 7.60
C VAL A 40 9.71 -6.37 7.62
N LEU A 41 8.64 -5.79 8.13
CA LEU A 41 7.31 -6.41 8.14
C LEU A 41 6.78 -6.62 6.71
N LEU A 42 7.00 -5.64 5.83
CA LEU A 42 6.62 -5.77 4.42
C LEU A 42 7.36 -6.91 3.72
N PHE A 43 8.69 -6.99 3.85
CA PHE A 43 9.46 -8.07 3.23
C PHE A 43 9.15 -9.44 3.84
N LYS A 44 8.90 -9.53 5.15
CA LYS A 44 8.40 -10.76 5.79
C LYS A 44 7.04 -11.19 5.20
N PHE A 45 6.15 -10.24 4.93
CA PHE A 45 4.88 -10.52 4.27
C PHE A 45 5.08 -11.04 2.84
N LEU A 46 5.97 -10.42 2.05
CA LEU A 46 6.28 -10.90 0.70
C LEU A 46 6.90 -12.30 0.72
N GLU A 47 7.88 -12.53 1.59
CA GLU A 47 8.56 -13.82 1.76
C GLU A 47 7.60 -14.93 2.17
N LYS A 48 6.74 -14.69 3.17
CA LYS A 48 5.72 -15.64 3.63
C LYS A 48 4.81 -16.10 2.50
N ASN A 49 4.50 -15.21 1.56
CA ASN A 49 3.64 -15.51 0.41
C ASN A 49 4.42 -15.87 -0.86
N ARG A 50 5.75 -16.04 -0.77
CA ARG A 50 6.66 -16.40 -1.87
C ARG A 50 6.55 -15.44 -3.07
N ILE A 51 6.43 -14.15 -2.79
CA ILE A 51 6.35 -13.10 -3.81
C ILE A 51 7.71 -12.41 -3.91
N ASN A 52 8.32 -12.44 -5.09
CA ASN A 52 9.49 -11.65 -5.36
C ASN A 52 9.07 -10.21 -5.69
N ILE A 53 9.76 -9.22 -5.13
CA ILE A 53 9.50 -7.79 -5.39
C ILE A 53 9.53 -7.44 -6.88
N LYS A 54 10.35 -8.17 -7.68
CA LYS A 54 10.46 -8.00 -9.13
C LYS A 54 9.22 -8.44 -9.91
N GLU A 55 8.37 -9.26 -9.31
CA GLU A 55 7.12 -9.72 -9.93
C GLU A 55 5.97 -8.73 -9.71
N ILE A 56 6.12 -7.79 -8.76
CA ILE A 56 5.14 -6.75 -8.49
C ILE A 56 5.14 -5.76 -9.66
N ASN A 57 3.96 -5.33 -10.11
CA ASN A 57 3.82 -4.37 -11.19
C ASN A 57 3.45 -2.97 -10.66
N ASN A 58 2.55 -2.94 -9.68
CA ASN A 58 2.00 -1.70 -9.13
C ASN A 58 2.03 -1.71 -7.61
N ILE A 59 2.31 -0.53 -7.05
CA ILE A 59 2.08 -0.21 -5.64
C ILE A 59 0.92 0.78 -5.57
N PHE A 60 -0.11 0.44 -4.81
CA PHE A 60 -1.20 1.33 -4.45
C PHE A 60 -1.02 1.74 -2.99
N ILE A 61 -0.91 3.04 -2.74
CA ILE A 61 -0.68 3.60 -1.41
C ILE A 61 -1.88 4.44 -0.98
N ASN A 62 -2.35 4.22 0.24
CA ASN A 62 -3.35 5.11 0.83
C ASN A 62 -2.66 6.46 1.17
N GLN A 63 -3.07 7.53 0.49
CA GLN A 63 -2.56 8.88 0.71
C GLN A 63 -3.36 9.66 1.76
N GLY A 64 -4.43 9.09 2.32
CA GLY A 64 -5.25 9.70 3.37
C GLY A 64 -6.62 10.21 2.90
N PRO A 65 -7.35 10.97 3.75
CA PRO A 65 -6.93 11.47 5.06
C PRO A 65 -6.64 10.37 6.09
N GLY A 66 -5.68 10.59 6.99
CA GLY A 66 -5.34 9.66 8.06
C GLY A 66 -4.20 10.11 8.97
N LYS A 67 -3.72 9.20 9.81
CA LYS A 67 -2.65 9.43 10.80
C LYS A 67 -1.35 9.85 10.12
N PHE A 68 -0.79 10.99 10.52
CA PHE A 68 0.41 11.57 9.93
C PHE A 68 1.59 10.59 9.82
N SER A 69 1.94 9.93 10.93
CA SER A 69 3.08 9.00 10.99
C SER A 69 2.91 7.81 10.04
N GLY A 70 1.69 7.26 9.96
CA GLY A 70 1.40 6.10 9.11
C GLY A 70 1.46 6.44 7.63
N ILE A 71 0.84 7.54 7.22
CA ILE A 71 0.88 7.99 5.83
C ILE A 71 2.32 8.29 5.41
N ARG A 72 3.13 8.97 6.24
CA ARG A 72 4.52 9.28 5.88
C ARG A 72 5.41 8.05 5.81
N ALA A 73 5.36 7.18 6.82
CA ALA A 73 6.20 5.98 6.86
C ALA A 73 5.91 5.05 5.66
N SER A 74 4.63 4.79 5.41
CA SER A 74 4.19 3.94 4.30
C SER A 74 4.50 4.55 2.92
N LEU A 75 4.28 5.86 2.75
CA LEU A 75 4.62 6.57 1.51
C LEU A 75 6.13 6.57 1.23
N ALA A 76 6.96 6.78 2.25
CA ALA A 76 8.42 6.76 2.10
C ALA A 76 8.90 5.38 1.65
N ALA A 77 8.43 4.31 2.29
CA ALA A 77 8.74 2.94 1.92
C ALA A 77 8.28 2.61 0.48
N ALA A 78 7.03 2.97 0.14
CA ALA A 78 6.47 2.73 -1.19
C ALA A 78 7.26 3.46 -2.30
N LYS A 79 7.64 4.73 -2.07
CA LYS A 79 8.48 5.49 -3.01
C LYS A 79 9.86 4.86 -3.17
N GLY A 80 10.50 4.45 -2.08
CA GLY A 80 11.80 3.78 -2.11
C GLY A 80 11.75 2.50 -2.95
N LEU A 81 10.72 1.67 -2.74
CA LEU A 81 10.49 0.45 -3.53
C LEU A 81 10.22 0.75 -5.00
N SER A 82 9.35 1.73 -5.28
CA SER A 82 9.02 2.14 -6.65
C SER A 82 10.25 2.61 -7.43
N VAL A 83 11.07 3.48 -6.85
CA VAL A 83 12.29 3.97 -7.50
C VAL A 83 13.32 2.86 -7.70
N SER A 84 13.56 2.03 -6.67
CA SER A 84 14.59 0.99 -6.73
C SER A 84 14.24 -0.19 -7.64
N ASN A 85 12.95 -0.47 -7.87
CA ASN A 85 12.49 -1.61 -8.66
C ASN A 85 11.68 -1.21 -9.91
N GLN A 86 11.66 0.08 -10.26
CA GLN A 86 10.91 0.63 -11.40
C GLN A 86 9.40 0.28 -11.38
N LEU A 87 8.81 0.19 -10.18
CA LEU A 87 7.40 -0.17 -9.99
C LEU A 87 6.52 1.06 -10.20
N ASN A 88 5.33 0.86 -10.78
CA ASN A 88 4.35 1.94 -10.85
C ASN A 88 3.81 2.25 -9.46
N LEU A 89 3.61 3.52 -9.15
CA LEU A 89 3.11 3.97 -7.86
C LEU A 89 1.86 4.84 -8.05
N TYR A 90 0.77 4.48 -7.35
CA TYR A 90 -0.53 5.16 -7.43
C TYR A 90 -1.03 5.49 -6.03
N GLY A 91 -1.53 6.71 -5.85
CA GLY A 91 -2.20 7.12 -4.62
C GLY A 91 -3.72 6.94 -4.71
N PHE A 92 -4.32 6.40 -3.65
CA PHE A 92 -5.78 6.42 -3.45
C PHE A 92 -6.11 7.07 -2.10
N ASN A 93 -7.33 7.57 -1.97
CA ASN A 93 -7.81 8.22 -0.75
C ASN A 93 -8.51 7.21 0.18
N SER A 94 -8.46 7.46 1.49
CA SER A 94 -9.09 6.61 2.52
C SER A 94 -10.60 6.40 2.30
N ASN A 95 -11.29 7.33 1.65
CA ASN A 95 -12.73 7.22 1.36
C ASN A 95 -13.05 6.39 0.11
N GLN A 96 -12.02 5.92 -0.62
CA GLN A 96 -12.15 5.01 -1.76
C GLN A 96 -12.01 3.53 -1.35
N VAL A 97 -11.86 3.26 -0.05
CA VAL A 97 -11.84 1.91 0.52
C VAL A 97 -12.93 1.81 1.58
N ASN A 98 -14.03 1.14 1.24
CA ASN A 98 -15.11 0.82 2.18
C ASN A 98 -14.86 -0.55 2.80
N ASP A 99 -15.01 -0.68 4.12
CA ASP A 99 -14.91 -1.96 4.85
C ASP A 99 -13.69 -2.82 4.49
N GLN A 100 -12.54 -2.19 4.23
CA GLN A 100 -11.28 -2.85 3.81
C GLN A 100 -11.40 -3.62 2.48
N ASN A 101 -12.39 -3.29 1.64
CA ASN A 101 -12.56 -3.82 0.30
C ASN A 101 -11.62 -3.11 -0.70
N TYR A 102 -10.40 -3.61 -0.79
CA TYR A 102 -9.40 -3.06 -1.69
C TYR A 102 -9.60 -3.44 -3.18
N ASN A 103 -10.59 -4.26 -3.53
CA ASN A 103 -10.91 -4.54 -4.93
C ASN A 103 -11.41 -3.27 -5.64
N GLU A 104 -12.06 -2.36 -4.91
CA GLU A 104 -12.49 -1.05 -5.43
C GLU A 104 -11.31 -0.23 -5.97
N ILE A 105 -10.12 -0.37 -5.38
CA ILE A 105 -8.91 0.32 -5.85
C ILE A 105 -8.43 -0.23 -7.20
N ILE A 106 -8.57 -1.55 -7.41
CA ILE A 106 -8.24 -2.18 -8.69
C ILE A 106 -9.24 -1.73 -9.76
N ASP A 107 -10.53 -1.62 -9.44
CA ASP A 107 -11.55 -1.11 -10.36
C ASP A 107 -11.28 0.36 -10.75
N LEU A 108 -10.92 1.20 -9.79
CA LEU A 108 -10.53 2.59 -10.05
C LEU A 108 -9.29 2.70 -10.93
N PHE A 109 -8.31 1.81 -10.73
CA PHE A 109 -7.13 1.71 -11.58
C PHE A 109 -7.50 1.31 -13.01
N ASN A 110 -8.30 0.27 -13.18
CA ASN A 110 -8.74 -0.23 -14.49
C ASN A 110 -9.57 0.82 -15.26
N LYS A 111 -10.30 1.68 -14.54
CA LYS A 111 -11.04 2.83 -15.11
C LYS A 111 -10.16 4.05 -15.43
N GLY A 112 -8.86 4.01 -15.12
CA GLY A 112 -7.94 5.13 -15.33
C GLY A 112 -8.14 6.30 -14.37
N LEU A 113 -8.83 6.09 -13.24
CA LEU A 113 -9.17 7.14 -12.28
C LEU A 113 -8.07 7.40 -11.25
N LEU A 114 -7.10 6.51 -11.12
CA LEU A 114 -5.92 6.70 -10.27
C LEU A 114 -4.77 7.33 -11.07
N ARG A 115 -4.18 8.39 -10.52
CA ARG A 115 -3.07 9.10 -11.17
C ARG A 115 -1.74 8.48 -10.79
N LYS A 116 -0.99 8.01 -11.81
CA LYS A 116 0.37 7.51 -11.64
C LYS A 116 1.28 8.62 -11.11
N ASN A 117 2.13 8.29 -10.12
CA ASN A 117 3.20 9.13 -9.56
C ASN A 117 2.77 10.47 -8.95
N LEU A 118 1.47 10.79 -8.89
CA LEU A 118 0.96 12.00 -8.26
C LEU A 118 0.30 11.66 -6.93
N ILE A 119 1.08 11.72 -5.85
CA ILE A 119 0.61 11.44 -4.49
C ILE A 119 0.67 12.71 -3.65
N LYS A 120 -0.49 13.12 -3.15
CA LYS A 120 -0.66 14.28 -2.26
C LYS A 120 -1.14 13.77 -0.91
N PRO A 121 -0.26 13.56 0.07
CA PRO A 121 -0.66 13.03 1.36
C PRO A 121 -1.61 14.01 2.08
N GLN A 122 -2.70 13.47 2.61
CA GLN A 122 -3.73 14.17 3.37
C GLN A 122 -3.69 13.65 4.80
N TYR A 123 -3.54 14.55 5.77
CA TYR A 123 -3.45 14.18 7.18
C TYR A 123 -4.72 14.62 7.89
N SER A 124 -5.18 13.86 8.88
CA SER A 124 -6.39 14.19 9.66
C SER A 124 -6.22 14.02 11.17
N SER A 125 -5.06 13.52 11.63
CA SER A 125 -4.71 13.36 13.05
C SER A 125 -3.22 13.11 13.22
#